data_AF-A0A2G9ZMF7-F1
#
_entry.id   AF-A0A2G9ZMF7-F1
#
_cell.length_a   1.000
_cell.length_b   1.000
_cell.length_c   1.000
_cell.angle_alpha   90.00
_cell.angle_beta   90.00
_cell.angle_gamma   90.00
#
_symmetry.space_group_name_H-M   'P 1'
#
loop_
_entity.id
_entity.type
_entity.pdbx_description
1 polymer ?
#
loop_
_entity_poly.entity_id
_entity_poly.type
_entity_poly.pdbx_seq_one_letter_code
_entity_poly.pdbx_strand_id
1 'polypeptide(L)'
;ELSDYQALIETYRKINPEDIKKIQGLIPAEYLKEDLFTEIIYLASIKKLAVNSLTIVKDTAATFTPGSSRRVAAGETAGVSTPAPDMKLSGGIGSFNVKVALGKVDYPALKAWLQTMENSLRIIDVRSLSFDPKTSVANLEMVTYYLKK
;
A
#
# COMPACT_ATOMS: atom_id res chain seq x y z
N GLU A 1 1.16 -4.92 30.27
CA GLU A 1 -0.16 -4.69 29.63
C GLU A 1 -0.66 -3.26 29.91
N LEU A 2 -1.29 -2.96 31.05
CA LEU A 2 -1.85 -1.59 31.34
C LEU A 2 -0.78 -0.49 31.55
N SER A 3 0.36 -0.82 32.16
CA SER A 3 1.47 0.13 32.35
C SER A 3 2.07 0.61 31.03
N ASP A 4 2.11 -0.28 30.05
CA ASP A 4 2.78 -0.05 28.77
C ASP A 4 1.96 0.91 27.90
N TYR A 5 0.62 0.79 27.94
CA TYR A 5 -0.28 1.75 27.30
C TYR A 5 -0.21 3.14 27.94
N GLN A 6 -0.08 3.22 29.27
CA GLN A 6 0.07 4.51 29.95
C GLN A 6 1.39 5.19 29.60
N ALA A 7 2.50 4.43 29.58
CA ALA A 7 3.80 4.92 29.13
C ALA A 7 3.78 5.40 27.67
N LEU A 8 3.05 4.70 26.79
CA LEU A 8 2.89 5.10 25.39
C LEU A 8 2.10 6.40 25.24
N ILE A 9 1.02 6.58 26.02
CA ILE A 9 0.23 7.82 26.03
C ILE A 9 1.04 9.00 26.55
N GLU A 10 1.80 8.81 27.63
CA GLU A 10 2.68 9.85 28.15
C GLU A 10 3.78 10.22 27.16
N THR A 11 4.33 9.24 26.44
CA THR A 11 5.34 9.47 25.40
C THR A 11 4.74 10.20 24.20
N TYR A 12 3.53 9.82 23.76
CA TYR A 12 2.81 10.51 22.70
C TYR A 12 2.50 11.97 23.05
N ARG A 13 2.10 12.24 24.31
CA ARG A 13 1.84 13.61 24.80
C ARG A 13 3.09 14.49 24.88
N LYS A 14 4.28 13.90 24.92
CA LYS A 14 5.56 14.63 24.89
C LYS A 14 5.99 15.02 23.48
N ILE A 15 5.32 14.52 22.43
CA ILE A 15 5.58 14.94 21.05
C ILE A 15 5.19 16.42 20.92
N ASN A 16 6.11 17.23 20.39
CA ASN A 16 5.90 18.66 20.22
C ASN A 16 4.70 18.92 19.29
N PRO A 17 3.70 19.71 19.70
CA PRO A 17 2.52 20.01 18.88
C PRO A 17 2.87 20.68 17.54
N GLU A 18 3.99 21.41 17.45
CA GLU A 18 4.45 21.99 16.19
C GLU A 18 4.94 20.92 15.20
N ASP A 19 5.52 19.82 15.68
CA ASP A 19 5.94 18.71 14.83
C ASP A 19 4.74 17.89 14.36
N ILE A 20 3.69 17.77 15.19
CA ILE A 20 2.41 17.16 14.79
C ILE A 20 1.79 17.95 13.63
N LYS A 21 1.75 19.29 13.70
CA LYS A 21 1.23 20.12 12.60
C LYS A 21 2.04 19.97 11.33
N LYS A 22 3.38 19.91 11.42
CA LYS A 22 4.24 19.66 10.25
C LYS A 22 3.93 18.31 9.62
N ILE A 23 3.82 17.26 10.43
CA ILE A 23 3.49 15.91 9.94
C ILE A 23 2.10 15.89 9.29
N GLN A 24 1.10 16.52 9.90
CA GLN A 24 -0.24 16.64 9.30
C GLN A 24 -0.22 17.37 7.95
N GLY A 25 0.67 18.35 7.77
CA GLY A 25 0.87 19.04 6.49
C GLY A 25 1.59 18.21 5.42
N LEU A 26 2.31 17.15 5.80
CA LEU A 26 3.01 16.25 4.87
C LEU A 26 2.12 15.11 4.37
N ILE A 27 1.11 14.71 5.15
CA ILE A 27 0.22 13.62 4.77
C ILE A 27 -0.84 14.17 3.80
N PRO A 28 -1.04 13.54 2.63
CA PRO A 28 -2.05 13.99 1.69
C PRO A 28 -3.46 13.90 2.31
N ALA A 29 -4.26 14.92 2.05
CA ALA A 29 -5.70 14.87 2.29
C ALA A 29 -6.34 13.78 1.42
N GLU A 30 -7.57 13.38 1.75
CA GLU A 30 -8.33 12.43 0.95
C GLU A 30 -8.32 12.79 -0.55
N TYR A 31 -7.82 11.84 -1.34
CA TYR A 31 -7.60 11.96 -2.77
C TYR A 31 -8.41 10.91 -3.54
N LEU A 32 -8.55 11.13 -4.86
CA LEU A 32 -9.27 10.22 -5.74
C LEU A 32 -8.39 9.01 -6.10
N LYS A 33 -9.01 7.83 -6.19
CA LYS A 33 -8.29 6.60 -6.57
C LYS A 33 -7.66 6.72 -7.96
N GLU A 34 -8.26 7.52 -8.84
CA GLU A 34 -7.82 7.81 -10.20
C GLU A 34 -6.48 8.56 -10.23
N ASP A 35 -6.23 9.43 -9.24
CA ASP A 35 -4.96 10.15 -9.13
C ASP A 35 -3.83 9.17 -8.79
N LEU A 36 -4.09 8.28 -7.83
CA LEU A 36 -3.16 7.22 -7.45
C LEU A 36 -2.91 6.24 -8.62
N PHE A 37 -3.97 5.93 -9.37
CA PHE A 37 -3.85 5.12 -10.58
C PHE A 37 -2.91 5.79 -11.59
N THR A 38 -3.18 7.05 -11.92
CA THR A 38 -2.39 7.83 -12.89
C THR A 38 -0.94 7.93 -12.47
N GLU A 39 -0.68 8.17 -11.19
CA GLU A 39 0.67 8.27 -10.64
C GLU A 39 1.43 6.95 -10.74
N ILE A 40 0.83 5.81 -10.36
CA ILE A 40 1.50 4.51 -10.46
C ILE A 40 1.85 4.17 -11.91
N ILE A 41 0.92 4.43 -12.85
CA ILE A 41 1.19 4.25 -14.29
C ILE A 41 2.33 5.16 -14.73
N TYR A 42 2.32 6.42 -14.31
CA TYR A 42 3.37 7.39 -14.65
C TYR A 42 4.74 6.95 -14.11
N LEU A 43 4.83 6.55 -12.84
CA LEU A 43 6.07 6.10 -12.20
C LEU A 43 6.62 4.84 -12.86
N ALA A 44 5.76 3.89 -13.24
CA ALA A 44 6.16 2.72 -14.02
C ALA A 44 6.69 3.12 -15.42
N SER A 45 6.02 4.07 -16.08
CA SER A 45 6.40 4.53 -17.43
C SER A 45 7.77 5.20 -17.48
N ILE A 46 8.14 5.99 -16.45
CA ILE A 46 9.46 6.63 -16.34
C ILE A 46 10.58 5.59 -16.32
N LYS A 47 10.31 4.41 -15.75
CA LYS A 47 11.24 3.28 -15.70
C LYS A 47 11.07 2.29 -16.86
N LYS A 48 10.28 2.64 -17.88
CA LYS A 48 9.96 1.82 -19.06
C LYS A 48 9.36 0.44 -18.71
N LEU A 49 8.73 0.34 -17.54
CA LEU A 49 8.04 -0.87 -17.11
C LEU A 49 6.63 -0.91 -17.70
N ALA A 50 6.16 -2.11 -18.05
CA ALA A 50 4.78 -2.31 -18.46
C ALA A 50 3.92 -2.58 -17.22
N VAL A 51 2.75 -1.96 -17.12
CA VAL A 51 1.78 -2.31 -16.08
C VAL A 51 0.79 -3.31 -16.67
N ASN A 52 0.93 -4.58 -16.29
CA ASN A 52 0.08 -5.67 -16.77
C ASN A 52 -1.28 -5.66 -16.07
N SER A 53 -1.30 -5.36 -14.76
CA SER A 53 -2.54 -5.14 -14.01
C SER A 53 -2.31 -4.12 -12.90
N LEU A 54 -3.34 -3.32 -12.59
CA LEU A 54 -3.34 -2.39 -11.47
C LEU A 54 -4.76 -2.34 -10.88
N THR A 55 -4.88 -2.71 -9.60
CA THR A 55 -6.13 -2.69 -8.85
C THR A 55 -5.95 -1.83 -7.60
N ILE A 56 -6.87 -0.88 -7.39
CA ILE A 56 -6.86 0.03 -6.24
C ILE A 56 -8.22 -0.06 -5.56
N VAL A 57 -8.22 -0.42 -4.28
CA VAL A 57 -9.43 -0.59 -3.47
C VAL A 57 -9.33 0.27 -2.22
N LYS A 58 -10.33 1.12 -1.99
CA LYS A 58 -10.45 1.92 -0.76
C LYS A 58 -10.77 0.97 0.40
N ASP A 59 -10.00 1.07 1.48
CA ASP A 59 -10.27 0.32 2.70
C ASP A 59 -11.37 1.05 3.49
N THR A 60 -12.62 0.69 3.25
CA THR A 60 -13.73 1.16 4.08
C THR A 60 -13.81 0.27 5.31
N ALA A 61 -13.77 0.87 6.51
CA ALA A 61 -13.82 0.19 7.81
C ALA A 61 -15.13 -0.59 8.10
N ALA A 62 -15.89 -0.97 7.08
CA ALA A 62 -17.04 -1.85 7.15
C ALA A 62 -16.83 -3.06 6.24
N THR A 63 -16.75 -4.24 6.87
CA THR A 63 -16.87 -5.59 6.29
C THR A 63 -15.78 -6.04 5.32
N PHE A 64 -14.75 -6.67 5.88
CA PHE A 64 -14.15 -7.83 5.22
C PHE A 64 -15.14 -9.00 5.34
N THR A 65 -15.98 -9.21 4.33
CA THR A 65 -16.68 -10.50 4.17
C THR A 65 -15.79 -11.43 3.33
N PRO A 66 -15.18 -12.46 3.91
CA PRO A 66 -14.56 -13.52 3.12
C PRO A 66 -15.70 -14.36 2.53
N GLY A 67 -16.08 -14.10 1.28
CA GLY A 67 -17.08 -14.93 0.60
C GLY A 67 -17.84 -14.25 -0.52
N SER A 68 -17.23 -14.17 -1.69
CA SER A 68 -17.99 -14.37 -2.93
C SER A 68 -17.14 -15.21 -3.86
N SER A 69 -17.15 -16.51 -3.59
CA SER A 69 -16.56 -17.54 -4.43
C SER A 69 -17.33 -17.60 -5.75
N ARG A 70 -16.87 -16.88 -6.77
CA ARG A 70 -17.12 -17.29 -8.16
C ARG A 70 -16.25 -18.51 -8.42
N ARG A 71 -16.90 -19.67 -8.55
CA ARG A 71 -16.28 -20.97 -8.87
C ARG A 71 -15.28 -20.83 -10.03
N VAL A 72 -14.03 -21.22 -9.80
CA VAL A 72 -13.08 -21.56 -10.87
C VAL A 72 -12.54 -22.95 -10.56
N ALA A 73 -12.46 -23.76 -11.62
CA ALA A 73 -12.15 -25.17 -11.64
C ALA A 73 -10.74 -25.48 -11.11
N ALA A 74 -10.58 -26.75 -10.73
CA ALA A 74 -9.42 -27.34 -10.09
C ALA A 74 -8.11 -27.13 -10.86
N GLY A 75 -7.06 -26.77 -10.10
CA GLY A 75 -5.67 -26.98 -10.51
C GLY A 75 -4.78 -25.75 -10.53
N GLU A 76 -4.58 -25.09 -9.37
CA GLU A 76 -3.37 -24.30 -9.12
C GLU A 76 -3.24 -24.05 -7.62
N THR A 77 -2.13 -24.51 -7.02
CA THR A 77 -1.79 -24.24 -5.61
C THR A 77 -1.42 -22.77 -5.46
N ALA A 78 -2.43 -21.93 -5.21
CA ALA A 78 -2.28 -20.54 -4.86
C ALA A 78 -1.61 -20.43 -3.48
N GLY A 79 -0.49 -19.71 -3.44
CA GLY A 79 0.25 -19.39 -2.22
C GLY A 79 -0.67 -18.75 -1.18
N VAL A 80 -0.56 -19.25 0.05
CA VAL A 80 -1.22 -18.72 1.23
C VAL A 80 -0.86 -17.24 1.35
N SER A 81 -1.81 -16.38 1.01
CA SER A 81 -1.73 -14.95 1.31
C SER A 81 -2.01 -14.83 2.80
N THR A 82 -0.97 -14.76 3.62
CA THR A 82 -1.11 -14.42 5.04
C THR A 82 -1.83 -13.08 5.12
N PRO A 83 -2.99 -12.98 5.79
CA PRO A 83 -3.64 -11.70 6.02
C PRO A 83 -2.66 -10.80 6.77
N ALA A 84 -2.44 -9.58 6.28
CA ALA A 84 -1.67 -8.57 6.99
C ALA A 84 -2.25 -8.40 8.42
N PRO A 85 -1.43 -8.05 9.43
CA PRO A 85 -1.93 -7.79 10.76
C PRO A 85 -3.06 -6.77 10.69
N ASP A 86 -4.15 -7.10 11.40
CA ASP A 86 -5.43 -6.41 11.42
C ASP A 86 -5.27 -5.04 12.12
N MET A 87 -4.52 -4.14 11.48
CA MET A 87 -4.19 -2.84 12.02
C MET A 87 -5.43 -1.96 11.85
N LYS A 88 -6.27 -1.92 12.89
CA LYS A 88 -7.41 -1.00 12.96
C LYS A 88 -6.88 0.43 12.86
N LEU A 89 -7.06 1.04 11.69
CA LEU A 89 -6.73 2.44 11.47
C LEU A 89 -7.59 3.32 12.38
N SER A 90 -6.97 4.37 12.93
CA SER A 90 -7.69 5.36 13.72
C SER A 90 -8.73 6.09 12.86
N GLY A 91 -9.79 6.60 13.50
CA GLY A 91 -10.97 7.13 12.80
C GLY A 91 -10.67 8.15 11.70
N GLY A 92 -9.64 8.99 11.87
CA GLY A 92 -9.22 10.03 10.92
C GLY A 92 -8.29 9.59 9.80
N ILE A 93 -7.88 8.32 9.73
CA ILE A 93 -6.97 7.80 8.70
C ILE A 93 -7.74 6.85 7.79
N GLY A 94 -7.60 7.05 6.48
CA GLY A 94 -8.05 6.12 5.46
C GLY A 94 -6.88 5.49 4.73
N SER A 95 -7.14 4.42 4.00
CA SER A 95 -6.13 3.75 3.19
C SER A 95 -6.68 3.23 1.87
N PHE A 96 -5.76 3.00 0.92
CA PHE A 96 -6.02 2.26 -0.31
C PHE A 96 -5.10 1.06 -0.36
N ASN A 97 -5.69 -0.11 -0.62
CA ASN A 97 -4.96 -1.32 -0.98
C ASN A 97 -4.69 -1.29 -2.49
N VAL A 98 -3.43 -1.45 -2.86
CA VAL A 98 -2.93 -1.38 -4.24
C VAL A 98 -2.31 -2.72 -4.61
N LYS A 99 -2.78 -3.32 -5.69
CA LYS A 99 -2.16 -4.51 -6.29
C LYS A 99 -1.69 -4.17 -7.69
N VAL A 100 -0.41 -4.38 -7.97
CA VAL A 100 0.18 -4.09 -9.28
C VAL A 100 0.97 -5.29 -9.77
N ALA A 101 0.78 -5.63 -11.05
CA ALA A 101 1.61 -6.56 -11.79
C ALA A 101 2.39 -5.77 -12.84
N LEU A 102 3.71 -5.77 -12.73
CA LEU A 102 4.62 -5.14 -13.65
C LEU A 102 5.21 -6.19 -14.59
N GLY A 103 5.26 -5.90 -15.89
CA GLY A 103 5.88 -6.72 -16.92
C GLY A 103 7.11 -6.04 -17.53
N LYS A 104 7.92 -6.83 -18.25
CA LYS A 104 9.22 -6.42 -18.80
C LYS A 104 10.18 -5.93 -17.70
N VAL A 105 10.08 -6.55 -16.53
CA VAL A 105 10.86 -6.18 -15.35
C VAL A 105 12.14 -7.01 -15.32
N ASP A 106 13.28 -6.34 -15.17
CA ASP A 106 14.50 -6.96 -14.67
C ASP A 106 14.79 -6.48 -13.24
N TYR A 107 15.72 -7.14 -12.56
CA TYR A 107 16.02 -6.82 -11.16
C TYR A 107 16.53 -5.38 -10.97
N PRO A 108 17.44 -4.84 -11.81
CA PRO A 108 17.84 -3.44 -11.71
C PRO A 108 16.69 -2.44 -11.90
N ALA A 109 15.81 -2.66 -12.87
CA ALA A 109 14.67 -1.79 -13.13
C ALA A 109 13.63 -1.87 -12.01
N LEU A 110 13.37 -3.06 -11.46
CA LEU A 110 12.52 -3.22 -10.28
C LEU A 110 13.06 -2.41 -9.10
N LYS A 111 14.36 -2.53 -8.82
CA LYS A 111 15.01 -1.78 -7.73
C LYS A 111 14.92 -0.27 -7.96
N ALA A 112 15.19 0.19 -9.18
CA ALA A 112 15.08 1.60 -9.52
C ALA A 112 13.65 2.15 -9.42
N TRP A 113 12.65 1.32 -9.75
CA TRP A 113 11.24 1.68 -9.61
C TRP A 113 10.81 1.73 -8.15
N LEU A 114 11.19 0.75 -7.32
CA LEU A 114 10.96 0.76 -5.87
C LEU A 114 11.58 2.00 -5.21
N GLN A 115 12.81 2.35 -5.57
CA GLN A 115 13.45 3.57 -5.10
C GLN A 115 12.67 4.83 -5.53
N THR A 116 12.00 4.81 -6.69
CA THR A 116 11.16 5.94 -7.12
C THR A 116 9.87 6.02 -6.31
N MET A 117 9.25 4.88 -6.01
CA MET A 117 8.08 4.79 -5.13
C MET A 117 8.41 5.25 -3.71
N GLU A 118 9.56 4.86 -3.17
CA GLU A 118 10.04 5.26 -1.83
C GLU A 118 10.29 6.78 -1.73
N ASN A 119 10.78 7.39 -2.81
CA ASN A 119 10.99 8.84 -2.88
C ASN A 119 9.72 9.64 -3.27
N SER A 120 8.56 8.98 -3.36
CA SER A 120 7.29 9.69 -3.58
C SER A 120 6.81 10.34 -2.27
N LEU A 121 5.96 11.37 -2.37
CA LEU A 121 5.41 12.07 -1.20
C LEU A 121 4.31 11.27 -0.47
N ARG A 122 4.10 9.99 -0.85
CA ARG A 122 3.06 9.15 -0.26
C ARG A 122 3.65 8.23 0.79
N ILE A 123 2.89 8.02 1.86
CA ILE A 123 3.19 6.96 2.82
C ILE A 123 2.71 5.65 2.20
N ILE A 124 3.66 4.76 1.92
CA ILE A 124 3.42 3.48 1.25
C ILE A 124 4.06 2.36 2.05
N ASP A 125 3.26 1.35 2.41
CA ASP A 125 3.73 0.11 3.02
C ASP A 125 3.63 -1.03 2.01
N VAL A 126 4.74 -1.73 1.76
CA VAL A 126 4.77 -2.92 0.89
C VAL A 126 4.41 -4.16 1.72
N ARG A 127 3.28 -4.80 1.40
CA ARG A 127 2.81 -6.03 2.07
C ARG A 127 3.39 -7.29 1.46
N SER A 128 3.48 -7.33 0.13
CA SER A 128 4.08 -8.45 -0.58
C SER A 128 4.77 -7.98 -1.85
N LEU A 129 5.86 -8.66 -2.19
CA LEU A 129 6.64 -8.46 -3.41
C LEU A 129 7.09 -9.83 -3.91
N SER A 130 6.83 -10.11 -5.17
CA SER A 130 7.35 -11.28 -5.89
C SER A 130 7.95 -10.84 -7.21
N PHE A 131 9.04 -11.47 -7.62
CA PHE A 131 9.68 -11.23 -8.90
C PHE A 131 10.10 -12.56 -9.51
N ASP A 132 9.68 -12.80 -10.75
CA ASP A 132 10.07 -13.95 -11.52
C ASP A 132 10.93 -13.52 -12.73
N PRO A 133 12.24 -13.81 -12.72
CA PRO A 133 13.12 -13.45 -13.82
C PRO A 133 12.84 -14.24 -15.11
N LYS A 134 12.21 -15.42 -15.03
CA LYS A 134 11.90 -16.24 -16.21
C LYS A 134 10.77 -15.64 -17.03
N THR A 135 9.78 -15.08 -16.34
CA THR A 135 8.63 -14.42 -16.97
C THR A 135 8.81 -12.90 -17.09
N SER A 136 9.84 -12.33 -16.43
CA SER A 136 10.09 -10.88 -16.35
C SER A 136 8.88 -10.12 -15.79
N VAL A 137 8.25 -10.71 -14.77
CA VAL A 137 7.07 -10.18 -14.09
C VAL A 137 7.38 -9.94 -12.61
N ALA A 138 6.91 -8.82 -12.09
CA ALA A 138 6.89 -8.54 -10.65
C ALA A 138 5.46 -8.28 -10.18
N ASN A 139 5.06 -8.87 -9.07
CA ASN A 139 3.77 -8.58 -8.43
C ASN A 139 3.99 -7.93 -7.07
N LEU A 140 3.26 -6.85 -6.82
CA LEU A 140 3.32 -6.12 -5.56
C LEU A 140 1.94 -5.89 -4.99
N GLU A 141 1.85 -6.00 -3.67
CA GLU A 141 0.72 -5.55 -2.86
C GLU A 141 1.21 -4.48 -1.89
N MET A 142 0.58 -3.32 -1.91
CA MET A 142 0.96 -2.16 -1.13
C MET A 142 -0.26 -1.50 -0.49
N VAL A 143 -0.04 -0.74 0.57
CA VAL A 143 -1.06 0.11 1.19
C VAL A 143 -0.57 1.54 1.15
N THR A 144 -1.46 2.45 0.79
CA THR A 144 -1.21 3.90 0.85
C THR A 144 -2.19 4.55 1.81
N TYR A 145 -1.76 5.61 2.51
CA TYR A 145 -2.54 6.24 3.59
C TYR A 145 -2.88 7.69 3.28
N TYR A 146 -4.01 8.16 3.81
CA TYR A 146 -4.47 9.55 3.69
C TYR A 146 -5.27 9.99 4.92
N LEU A 147 -5.37 11.30 5.11
CA LEU A 147 -6.24 11.88 6.14
C LEU A 147 -7.67 12.00 5.61
N LYS A 148 -8.63 11.42 6.32
CA LYS A 148 -10.06 11.62 6.03
C LYS A 148 -10.43 13.06 6.33
N LYS A 149 -11.29 13.63 5.49
CA LYS A 149 -11.91 14.93 5.78
C LYS A 149 -13.01 14.80 6.81
#